data_AF-A0A924VQ21-F1
#
_entry.id   AF-A0A924VQ21-F1
#
_cell.length_a   1.000
_cell.length_b   1.000
_cell.length_c   1.000
_cell.angle_alpha   90.00
_cell.angle_beta   90.00
_cell.angle_gamma   90.00
#
_symmetry.space_group_name_H-M   'P 1'
#
loop_
_entity.id
_entity.type
_entity.pdbx_description
1 polymer ?
#
loop_
_entity_poly.entity_id
_entity_poly.type
_entity_poly.pdbx_seq_one_letter_code
_entity_poly.pdbx_strand_id
1 'polypeptide(L)'
;MVWHPILAALETHPGHWQMLDGFDQPHAVIQIVRRGNEVGYKAVTWAPEAADRQLIGYYLTLKAATKAAHMSYISSLGNPGPPIAWGQPQ
;
A
#
# COMPACT_ATOMS: atom_id res chain seq x y z
N MET A 1 4.62 -22.25 -4.08
CA MET A 1 5.06 -20.84 -4.21
C MET A 1 4.88 -20.16 -2.86
N VAL A 2 5.97 -20.06 -2.09
CA VAL A 2 5.98 -19.53 -0.73
C VAL A 2 5.95 -18.00 -0.79
N TRP A 3 5.07 -17.42 0.03
CA TRP A 3 4.89 -15.98 0.24
C TRP A 3 6.20 -15.32 0.69
N HIS A 4 6.56 -14.16 0.11
CA HIS A 4 7.74 -13.38 0.48
C HIS A 4 7.30 -11.95 0.89
N PRO A 5 7.51 -11.54 2.15
CA PRO A 5 7.10 -10.23 2.68
C PRO A 5 8.15 -9.15 2.37
N ILE A 6 8.43 -8.92 1.09
CA ILE A 6 9.13 -7.68 0.70
C ILE A 6 8.20 -6.45 0.79
N LEU A 7 6.95 -6.69 1.21
CA LEU A 7 6.02 -5.70 1.72
C LEU A 7 6.25 -5.63 3.24
N ALA A 8 6.97 -4.60 3.70
CA ALA A 8 7.29 -4.39 5.11
C ALA A 8 6.03 -3.99 5.91
N ALA A 9 5.11 -4.95 6.07
CA ALA A 9 3.90 -4.80 6.86
C ALA A 9 4.25 -4.97 8.34
N LEU A 10 4.48 -3.86 9.04
CA LEU A 10 4.68 -3.83 10.48
C LEU A 10 3.33 -3.94 11.18
N GLU A 11 3.10 -5.04 11.90
CA GLU A 11 1.93 -5.16 12.78
C GLU A 11 2.11 -4.28 14.01
N THR A 12 1.29 -3.24 14.14
CA THR A 12 1.36 -2.30 15.28
C THR A 12 0.50 -2.75 16.46
N HIS A 13 -0.61 -3.43 16.16
CA HIS A 13 -1.46 -4.16 17.11
C HIS A 13 -2.33 -5.17 16.35
N PRO A 14 -2.95 -6.15 17.03
CA PRO A 14 -3.67 -7.23 16.35
C PRO A 14 -4.67 -6.72 15.31
N GLY A 15 -4.49 -7.17 14.07
CA GLY A 15 -5.36 -6.81 12.96
C GLY A 15 -5.07 -5.45 12.32
N HIS A 16 -3.96 -4.79 12.66
CA HIS A 16 -3.54 -3.51 12.13
C HIS A 16 -2.08 -3.53 11.70
N TRP A 17 -1.84 -3.10 10.46
CA TRP A 17 -0.52 -3.09 9.83
C TRP A 17 -0.21 -1.72 9.24
N GLN A 18 1.03 -1.28 9.41
CA GLN A 18 1.62 -0.19 8.63
C GLN A 18 2.49 -0.77 7.53
N MET A 19 2.33 -0.27 6.32
CA MET A 19 3.19 -0.64 5.19
C MET A 19 4.36 0.34 5.15
N LEU A 20 5.58 -0.16 5.30
CA LEU A 20 6.80 0.64 5.28
C LEU A 20 7.47 0.58 3.90
N ASP A 21 8.10 1.68 3.49
CA ASP A 21 8.97 1.73 2.32
C ASP A 21 10.41 1.30 2.62
N GLY A 22 11.33 1.49 1.66
CA GLY A 22 12.74 1.11 1.81
C GLY A 22 13.54 1.95 2.83
N PHE A 23 12.95 3.01 3.39
CA PHE A 23 13.53 3.89 4.40
C PHE A 23 12.79 3.79 5.74
N ASP A 24 12.05 2.69 5.95
CA ASP A 24 11.18 2.45 7.09
C ASP A 24 10.11 3.54 7.29
N GLN A 25 9.77 4.30 6.23
CA GLN A 25 8.71 5.30 6.29
C GLN A 25 7.35 4.67 5.95
N PRO A 26 6.31 4.93 6.74
CA PRO A 26 4.99 4.38 6.48
C PRO A 26 4.33 5.06 5.28
N HIS A 27 3.78 4.26 4.36
CA HIS A 27 3.08 4.75 3.17
C HIS A 27 1.62 4.30 3.08
N ALA A 28 1.22 3.28 3.84
CA ALA A 28 -0.18 2.84 3.93
C ALA A 28 -0.50 2.20 5.28
N VAL A 29 -1.79 2.11 5.60
CA VAL A 29 -2.33 1.42 6.77
C VAL A 29 -3.36 0.39 6.32
N ILE A 30 -3.29 -0.82 6.89
CA ILE A 30 -4.25 -1.89 6.65
C ILE A 30 -4.87 -2.27 7.99
N GLN A 31 -6.19 -2.42 8.04
CA GLN A 31 -6.90 -2.88 9.23
C GLN A 31 -7.94 -3.94 8.89
N ILE A 32 -8.19 -4.87 9.82
CA ILE A 32 -9.32 -5.78 9.73
C ILE A 32 -10.61 -4.98 9.83
N VAL A 33 -11.57 -5.27 8.96
CA VAL A 33 -12.95 -4.79 9.04
C VAL A 33 -13.91 -5.97 9.12
N ARG A 34 -15.00 -5.79 9.88
CA ARG A 34 -16.06 -6.78 10.00
C ARG A 34 -17.38 -6.19 9.53
N ARG A 35 -18.11 -6.94 8.71
CA ARG A 35 -19.47 -6.60 8.27
C ARG A 35 -20.37 -7.81 8.44
N GLY A 36 -21.13 -7.84 9.53
CA GLY A 36 -21.83 -9.05 9.95
C GLY A 36 -20.84 -10.17 10.22
N ASN A 37 -21.00 -11.30 9.52
CA ASN A 37 -20.13 -12.48 9.64
C ASN A 37 -18.92 -12.45 8.69
N GLU A 38 -18.80 -11.42 7.84
CA GLU A 38 -17.69 -11.30 6.90
C GLU A 38 -16.51 -10.55 7.53
N VAL A 39 -15.30 -11.09 7.36
CA VAL A 39 -14.04 -10.47 7.76
C VAL A 39 -13.27 -10.09 6.50
N GLY A 40 -12.88 -8.82 6.40
CA GLY A 40 -12.07 -8.31 5.31
C GLY A 40 -10.99 -7.36 5.80
N TYR A 41 -10.33 -6.69 4.86
CA TYR A 41 -9.23 -5.78 5.09
C TYR A 41 -9.51 -4.45 4.39
N LYS A 42 -9.41 -3.36 5.14
CA LYS A 42 -9.45 -2.00 4.59
C LYS A 42 -8.02 -1.49 4.47
N ALA A 43 -7.62 -1.07 3.27
CA ALA A 43 -6.36 -0.39 3.04
C ALA A 43 -6.61 1.11 2.82
N VAL A 44 -5.79 1.95 3.45
CA VAL A 44 -5.80 3.41 3.29
C VAL A 44 -4.36 3.91 3.12
N THR A 45 -4.19 5.09 2.52
CA THR A 45 -2.88 5.77 2.52
C THR A 45 -2.45 6.09 3.95
N TRP A 46 -1.14 6.27 4.14
CA TRP A 46 -0.65 6.81 5.41
C TRP A 46 -0.72 8.33 5.41
N ALA A 47 -1.11 8.87 6.57
CA ALA A 47 -1.00 10.26 6.94
C ALA A 47 -0.90 10.31 8.48
N PRO A 48 -0.25 11.35 9.05
CA PRO A 48 -0.18 11.54 10.50
C PRO A 48 -1.58 11.56 11.11
N GLU A 49 -2.45 12.42 10.56
CA GLU A 49 -3.85 12.50 10.95
C GLU A 49 -4.69 11.45 10.21
N ALA A 50 -5.55 10.73 10.95
CA ALA A 50 -6.39 9.70 10.36
C ALA A 50 -7.41 10.25 9.35
N ALA A 51 -7.80 11.52 9.49
CA ALA A 51 -8.75 12.21 8.62
C ALA A 51 -8.20 12.45 7.20
N ASP A 52 -6.88 12.58 7.06
CA ASP A 52 -6.21 12.83 5.78
C ASP A 52 -5.91 11.54 5.00
N ARG A 53 -6.18 10.38 5.59
CA ARG A 53 -5.96 9.08 4.96
C ARG A 53 -7.02 8.82 3.91
N GLN A 54 -6.57 8.49 2.71
CA GLN A 54 -7.42 8.20 1.56
C GLN A 54 -7.67 6.70 1.43
N LEU A 55 -8.90 6.32 1.06
CA LEU A 55 -9.25 4.92 0.84
C LEU A 55 -8.53 4.39 -0.40
N ILE A 56 -7.78 3.31 -0.22
CA ILE A 56 -7.20 2.53 -1.34
C ILE A 56 -8.21 1.45 -1.76
N GLY A 57 -8.82 0.77 -0.79
CA GLY A 57 -9.90 -0.18 -1.07
C GLY A 57 -10.21 -1.17 0.06
N TYR A 58 -11.11 -2.09 -0.24
CA TYR A 58 -11.49 -3.22 0.61
C TYR A 58 -11.13 -4.54 -0.08
N TYR A 59 -10.62 -5.49 0.70
CA TYR A 59 -10.08 -6.75 0.19
C TYR A 59 -10.44 -7.92 1.10
N LEU A 60 -10.57 -9.11 0.53
CA LEU A 60 -10.87 -10.34 1.27
C LEU A 60 -9.63 -11.02 1.86
N THR A 61 -8.43 -10.60 1.44
CA THR A 61 -7.17 -11.18 1.94
C THR A 61 -6.16 -10.09 2.25
N LEU A 62 -5.34 -10.32 3.28
CA LEU A 62 -4.23 -9.44 3.63
C LEU A 62 -3.23 -9.31 2.46
N LYS A 63 -3.00 -10.40 1.72
CA LYS A 63 -2.16 -10.38 0.50
C LYS A 63 -2.67 -9.40 -0.56
N ALA A 64 -3.99 -9.34 -0.79
CA ALA A 64 -4.56 -8.41 -1.76
C ALA A 64 -4.47 -6.96 -1.26
N ALA A 65 -4.74 -6.72 0.03
CA ALA A 65 -4.62 -5.40 0.64
C ALA A 65 -3.19 -4.85 0.60
N THR A 66 -2.21 -5.66 0.99
CA THR A 66 -0.78 -5.31 0.97
C THR A 66 -0.29 -5.04 -0.45
N LYS A 67 -0.67 -5.88 -1.43
CA LYS A 67 -0.36 -5.64 -2.85
C LYS A 67 -0.94 -4.31 -3.34
N ALA A 68 -2.22 -4.04 -3.07
CA ALA A 68 -2.86 -2.82 -3.54
C ALA A 68 -2.28 -1.56 -2.88
N ALA A 69 -2.00 -1.62 -1.57
CA ALA A 69 -1.33 -0.55 -0.84
C ALA A 69 0.02 -0.21 -1.45
N HIS A 70 0.83 -1.23 -1.76
CA HIS A 70 2.13 -1.04 -2.40
C HIS A 70 2.02 -0.47 -3.81
N MET A 71 1.11 -0.99 -4.64
CA MET A 71 0.89 -0.44 -5.98
C MET A 71 0.44 1.02 -5.93
N SER A 72 -0.42 1.39 -4.98
CA SER A 72 -0.83 2.78 -4.76
C SER A 72 0.36 3.68 -4.44
N TYR A 73 1.29 3.22 -3.60
CA TYR A 73 2.52 3.94 -3.28
C TYR A 73 3.45 4.08 -4.49
N ILE A 74 3.70 3.00 -5.24
CA ILE A 74 4.51 3.08 -6.47
C ILE A 74 3.90 4.05 -7.48
N SER A 75 2.57 4.04 -7.63
CA SER A 75 1.87 5.00 -8.49
C SER A 75 1.99 6.44 -8.00
N SER A 76 2.06 6.69 -6.68
CA SER A 76 2.22 8.06 -6.15
C SER A 76 3.65 8.59 -6.27
N LEU A 77 4.66 7.72 -6.41
CA LEU A 77 6.05 8.13 -6.61
C LEU A 77 6.33 8.70 -8.01
N GLY A 78 5.45 8.43 -8.98
CA GLY A 78 5.66 8.80 -10.37
C GLY A 78 5.10 10.18 -10.75
N ASN A 79 5.99 11.14 -10.98
CA ASN A 79 5.99 11.83 -12.27
C ASN A 79 6.82 10.94 -13.21
N PRO A 80 6.26 10.28 -14.24
CA PRO A 80 7.09 9.58 -15.21
C PRO A 80 8.00 10.63 -15.83
N GLY A 81 9.32 10.48 -15.65
CA GLY A 81 10.30 11.35 -16.30
C GLY A 81 9.99 11.44 -17.80
N PRO A 82 10.33 12.55 -18.47
CA PRO A 82 10.06 12.71 -19.89
C PRO A 82 10.58 11.49 -20.66
N PRO A 83 9.86 11.03 -21.71
CA PRO A 83 10.31 9.89 -22.49
C PRO A 83 11.76 10.13 -22.92
N ILE A 84 12.65 9.19 -22.60
CA ILE A 84 14.01 9.17 -23.12
C ILE A 84 13.89 9.03 -24.64
N ALA A 85 14.09 10.14 -25.36
CA ALA A 85 14.16 10.14 -26.81
C ALA A 85 15.48 9.50 -27.23
N TRP A 86 15.45 8.20 -27.53
CA TRP A 86 16.58 7.53 -28.18
C TRP A 86 16.69 8.04 -29.62
N GLY A 87 17.62 8.97 -29.83
CA GLY A 87 18.19 9.29 -31.14
C GLY A 87 17.47 10.38 -31.93
N GLN A 88 18.16 11.50 -32.15
CA GLN A 88 18.03 12.27 -33.38
C GLN A 88 19.41 12.28 -34.08
N PRO A 89 19.54 11.72 -35.30
CA PRO A 89 20.75 11.93 -36.10
C PRO A 89 20.80 13.40 -36.57
N GLN A 90 22.03 13.92 -36.60
CA GLN A 90 22.41 15.28 -37.03
C GLN A 90 22.08 15.52 -38.49
#